data_AF-A0A2T0YRU1-F1
#
_entry.id   AF-A0A2T0YRU1-F1
#
_cell.length_a   1.000
_cell.length_b   1.000
_cell.length_c   1.000
_cell.angle_alpha   90.00
_cell.angle_beta   90.00
_cell.angle_gamma   90.00
#
_symmetry.space_group_name_H-M   'P 1'
#
loop_
_entity.id
_entity.type
_entity.pdbx_description
1 polymer ?
#
loop_
_entity_poly.entity_id
_entity_poly.type
_entity_poly.pdbx_seq_one_letter_code
_entity_poly.pdbx_strand_id
1 'polypeptide(L)'
;MNTQSFDPWSSGTRAYRVTLVLGMASTAVGVTLVVLAMLRDSGETAGALSSTGLVFLGVGILSHLISIGLRRRQAVQFLSRRAKDD
;
A
#
# COMPACT_ATOMS: atom_id res chain seq x y z
N MET A 1 15.66 -23.16 13.50
CA MET A 1 15.54 -21.83 12.86
C MET A 1 14.33 -21.13 13.45
N ASN A 2 14.54 -20.12 14.29
CA ASN A 2 13.44 -19.33 14.83
C ASN A 2 12.96 -18.40 13.70
N THR A 3 11.94 -18.80 12.96
CA THR A 3 11.37 -17.99 11.86
C THR A 3 10.49 -16.91 12.47
N GLN A 4 11.11 -15.96 13.16
CA GLN A 4 10.39 -14.80 13.69
C GLN A 4 9.74 -14.09 12.49
N SER A 5 8.40 -14.04 12.50
CA SER A 5 7.62 -13.38 11.46
C SER A 5 8.07 -11.92 11.38
N PHE A 6 8.39 -11.44 10.17
CA PHE A 6 8.76 -10.05 9.95
C PHE A 6 7.60 -9.15 10.40
N ASP A 7 7.82 -8.39 11.46
CA ASP A 7 6.89 -7.36 11.90
C ASP A 7 7.20 -6.03 11.18
N PRO A 8 6.31 -5.56 10.29
CA PRO A 8 6.52 -4.34 9.51
C PRO A 8 6.63 -3.07 10.39
N TRP A 9 6.07 -3.10 11.60
CA TRP A 9 6.05 -1.95 12.50
C TRP A 9 7.34 -1.79 13.30
N SER A 10 7.99 -2.88 13.69
CA SER A 10 9.30 -2.85 14.35
C SER A 10 10.48 -2.92 13.38
N SER A 11 10.35 -3.68 12.28
CA SER A 11 11.47 -4.06 11.41
C SER A 11 11.47 -3.34 10.05
N GLY A 12 10.39 -2.64 9.70
CA GLY A 12 10.26 -1.90 8.44
C GLY A 12 11.00 -0.56 8.45
N THR A 13 11.53 -0.13 7.30
CA THR A 13 12.04 1.24 7.15
C THR A 13 10.90 2.26 7.31
N ARG A 14 11.22 3.51 7.67
CA ARG A 14 10.22 4.58 7.77
C ARG A 14 9.47 4.77 6.44
N ALA A 15 10.19 4.73 5.32
CA ALA A 15 9.60 4.81 3.98
C ALA A 15 8.60 3.68 3.72
N TYR A 16 8.96 2.43 4.04
CA TYR A 16 8.06 1.28 3.89
C TYR A 16 6.79 1.41 4.73
N ARG A 17 6.90 1.86 5.98
CA ARG A 17 5.74 2.08 6.85
C ARG A 17 4.82 3.18 6.32
N VAL A 18 5.38 4.29 5.83
CA VAL A 18 4.62 5.39 5.23
C VAL A 18 3.86 4.92 3.98
N THR A 19 4.50 4.19 3.07
CA THR A 19 3.83 3.69 1.86
C THR A 19 2.76 2.65 2.17
N LEU A 20 2.97 1.85 3.23
CA LEU A 20 1.99 0.86 3.67
C LEU A 20 0.74 1.53 4.26
N VAL A 21 0.92 2.52 5.15
CA VAL A 21 -0.19 3.32 5.72
C VAL A 21 -0.90 4.10 4.62
N LEU A 22 -0.15 4.74 3.72
CA LEU A 22 -0.73 5.49 2.60
C LEU A 22 -1.55 4.58 1.67
N GLY A 23 -1.06 3.36 1.39
CA GLY A 23 -1.77 2.36 0.62
C GLY A 23 -3.07 1.91 1.28
N MET A 24 -3.02 1.64 2.59
CA MET A 24 -4.21 1.27 3.37
C MET A 24 -5.25 2.41 3.39
N ALA A 25 -4.82 3.65 3.66
CA ALA A 25 -5.69 4.81 3.74
C ALA A 25 -6.33 5.12 2.37
N SER A 26 -5.52 5.15 1.30
CA SER A 26 -6.03 5.42 -0.06
C SER A 26 -6.99 4.34 -0.55
N THR A 27 -6.71 3.07 -0.27
CA THR A 27 -7.62 1.96 -0.61
C THR A 27 -8.93 2.06 0.17
N ALA A 28 -8.88 2.35 1.48
CA ALA A 28 -10.09 2.53 2.29
C ALA A 28 -10.97 3.69 1.78
N VAL A 29 -10.35 4.82 1.44
CA VAL A 29 -11.05 5.98 0.84
C VAL A 29 -11.64 5.61 -0.52
N GLY A 30 -10.87 4.95 -1.39
CA GLY A 30 -11.32 4.52 -2.72
C GLY A 30 -12.53 3.59 -2.66
N VAL A 31 -12.48 2.56 -1.81
CA VAL A 31 -13.62 1.65 -1.59
C VAL A 31 -14.84 2.40 -1.09
N THR A 32 -14.66 3.31 -0.12
CA THR A 32 -15.76 4.11 0.44
C THR A 32 -16.43 4.97 -0.62
N LEU A 33 -15.65 5.63 -1.49
CA LEU A 33 -16.17 6.46 -2.57
C LEU A 33 -16.93 5.64 -3.63
N VAL A 34 -16.42 4.46 -3.99
CA VAL A 34 -17.11 3.55 -4.93
C VAL A 34 -18.42 3.03 -4.34
N VAL A 35 -18.43 2.63 -3.07
CA VAL A 35 -19.66 2.19 -2.38
C VAL A 35 -20.67 3.34 -2.29
N LEU A 36 -20.23 4.54 -1.93
CA LEU A 36 -21.09 5.73 -1.91
C LEU A 36 -21.64 6.08 -3.29
N ALA A 37 -20.86 5.88 -4.36
CA ALA A 37 -21.34 6.05 -5.73
C ALA A 37 -22.44 5.05 -6.08
N MET A 38 -22.29 3.79 -5.67
CA MET A 38 -23.28 2.74 -5.92
C MET A 38 -24.59 2.94 -5.15
N LEU A 39 -24.53 3.58 -3.97
CA LEU A 39 -25.71 3.89 -3.16
C LEU A 39 -26.45 5.15 -3.64
N ARG A 40 -25.87 5.93 -4.56
CA ARG A 40 -26.50 7.13 -5.12
C ARG A 40 -27.08 6.83 -6.49
N ASP A 41 -28.37 7.14 -6.66
CA ASP A 41 -29.02 7.09 -7.97
C ASP A 41 -28.27 7.98 -8.98
N SER A 42 -28.28 7.53 -10.22
CA SER A 42 -27.53 7.94 -11.43
C SER A 42 -27.57 9.45 -11.79
N GLY A 43 -27.19 10.33 -10.87
CA GLY A 43 -26.93 11.75 -11.11
C GLY A 43 -25.44 12.00 -11.42
N GLU A 44 -25.11 13.18 -11.96
CA GLU A 44 -23.73 13.57 -12.28
C GLU A 44 -22.73 13.35 -11.13
N THR A 45 -23.19 13.47 -9.88
CA THR A 45 -22.37 13.24 -8.68
C THR A 45 -21.93 11.77 -8.53
N ALA A 46 -22.71 10.79 -8.96
CA ALA A 46 -22.36 9.37 -8.90
C ALA A 46 -21.20 9.03 -9.86
N GLY A 47 -21.17 9.68 -11.03
CA GLY A 47 -20.07 9.55 -11.99
C GLY A 47 -18.75 10.10 -11.46
N ALA A 48 -18.78 11.28 -10.84
CA ALA A 48 -17.60 11.90 -10.24
C ALA A 48 -17.05 11.10 -9.03
N LEU A 49 -17.94 10.54 -8.19
CA LEU A 49 -17.53 9.68 -7.07
C LEU A 49 -16.89 8.37 -7.57
N SER A 50 -17.43 7.76 -8.62
CA SER A 50 -16.86 6.54 -9.20
C SER A 50 -15.47 6.77 -9.79
N SER A 51 -15.27 7.85 -10.58
CA SER A 51 -13.97 8.13 -11.18
C SER A 51 -12.92 8.45 -10.11
N THR A 52 -13.28 9.26 -9.11
CA THR A 52 -12.41 9.61 -7.98
C THR A 52 -12.07 8.37 -7.16
N GLY A 53 -13.06 7.52 -6.87
CA GLY A 53 -12.85 6.25 -6.18
C GLY A 53 -11.89 5.32 -6.93
N LEU A 54 -12.01 5.24 -8.25
CA LEU A 54 -11.10 4.44 -9.09
C LEU A 54 -9.65 4.97 -9.05
N VAL A 55 -9.47 6.29 -9.07
CA VAL A 55 -8.14 6.91 -8.93
C VAL A 55 -7.53 6.56 -7.57
N PHE A 56 -8.29 6.67 -6.48
CA PHE A 56 -7.82 6.31 -5.15
C PHE A 56 -7.47 4.82 -5.01
N LEU A 57 -8.25 3.93 -5.63
CA LEU A 57 -7.92 2.51 -5.72
C LEU A 57 -6.62 2.28 -6.50
N GLY A 58 -6.44 2.96 -7.63
CA GLY A 58 -5.21 2.91 -8.41
C GLY A 58 -3.99 3.37 -7.61
N VAL A 59 -4.10 4.48 -6.88
CA VAL A 59 -3.05 4.99 -5.97
C VAL A 59 -2.76 3.99 -4.85
N GLY A 60 -3.79 3.37 -4.27
CA GLY A 60 -3.63 2.33 -3.25
C GLY A 60 -2.84 1.12 -3.74
N ILE A 61 -3.18 0.61 -4.92
CA ILE A 61 -2.45 -0.48 -5.58
C ILE A 61 -0.99 -0.08 -5.83
N LEU A 62 -0.75 1.12 -6.37
CA LEU A 62 0.59 1.62 -6.64
C LEU A 62 1.43 1.69 -5.35
N SER A 63 0.83 2.16 -4.26
CA SER A 63 1.48 2.22 -2.96
C SER A 63 1.82 0.83 -2.39
N HIS A 64 0.97 -0.16 -2.64
CA HIS A 64 1.27 -1.57 -2.31
C HIS A 64 2.46 -2.11 -3.12
N LEU A 65 2.51 -1.84 -4.42
CA LEU A 65 3.63 -2.25 -5.28
C LEU A 65 4.96 -1.61 -4.85
N ILE A 66 4.94 -0.31 -4.51
CA ILE A 66 6.10 0.39 -3.97
C ILE A 66 6.56 -0.25 -2.65
N SER A 67 5.63 -0.60 -1.77
CA SER A 67 5.94 -1.25 -0.49
C SER A 67 6.59 -2.64 -0.69
N ILE A 68 6.13 -3.42 -1.67
CA ILE A 68 6.75 -4.71 -2.04
C ILE A 68 8.18 -4.48 -2.56
N GLY A 69 8.39 -3.47 -3.41
CA GLY A 69 9.70 -3.10 -3.93
C GLY A 69 10.68 -2.70 -2.82
N LEU A 70 10.24 -1.88 -1.87
CA LEU A 70 11.03 -1.49 -0.70
C LEU A 70 11.41 -2.71 0.15
N ARG A 71 10.48 -3.64 0.39
CA ARG A 71 10.77 -4.88 1.13
C ARG A 71 11.80 -5.76 0.41
N ARG A 72 11.71 -5.89 -0.92
CA ARG A 72 12.73 -6.60 -1.71
C ARG A 72 14.10 -5.94 -1.59
N ARG A 73 14.17 -4.61 -1.69
CA ARG A 73 15.43 -3.86 -1.56
C ARG A 73 16.07 -4.05 -0.18
N GLN A 74 15.26 -4.07 0.89
CA GLN A 74 15.73 -4.37 2.24
C GLN A 74 16.27 -5.80 2.35
N ALA A 75 15.58 -6.79 1.81
CA ALA A 75 16.05 -8.18 1.82
C ALA A 75 17.40 -8.34 1.10
N VAL A 76 17.57 -7.69 -0.05
CA VAL A 76 18.84 -7.69 -0.80
C VAL A 76 19.96 -7.03 0.01
N GLN A 77 19.70 -5.89 0.66
CA GLN A 77 20.69 -5.21 1.51
C GLN A 77 21.11 -6.04 2.73
N PHE A 78 20.19 -6.79 3.32
CA PHE A 78 20.53 -7.70 4.42
C PHE A 78 21.43 -8.85 3.96
N LEU A 79 21.13 -9.45 2.80
CA LEU A 79 21.96 -10.52 2.23
C LEU A 79 23.34 -10.02 1.81
N SER A 80 23.44 -8.83 1.20
CA SER A 80 24.72 -8.28 0.78
C SER A 80 25.62 -7.84 1.93
N ARG A 81 25.05 -7.41 3.07
CA ARG A 81 25.83 -7.16 4.30
C ARG A 81 26.39 -8.45 4.89
N ARG A 82 25.59 -9.51 4.98
CA ARG A 82 26.07 -10.82 5.48
C ARG A 82 27.23 -11.37 4.65
N ALA A 83 27.13 -11.31 3.32
CA ALA A 83 28.19 -11.78 2.43
C ALA A 83 29.49 -10.94 2.48
N LYS A 84 29.48 -9.77 3.14
CA LYS A 84 30.67 -8.93 3.33
C LYS A 84 31.36 -9.19 4.68
N ASP A 85 30.61 -9.72 5.65
CA ASP A 85 31.09 -10.00 6.99
C ASP A 85 31.63 -11.45 7.15
N ASP A 86 31.39 -12.32 6.15
CA ASP A 86 31.99 -13.66 5.97
C ASP A 86 33.27 -13.58 5.11
#